data_AF-A0A4R2R1Q5-F1
#
_entry.id   AF-A0A4R2R1Q5-F1
#
_cell.length_a   1.000
_cell.length_b   1.000
_cell.length_c   1.000
_cell.angle_alpha   90.00
_cell.angle_beta   90.00
_cell.angle_gamma   90.00
#
_symmetry.space_group_name_H-M   'P 1'
#
loop_
_entity.id
_entity.type
_entity.pdbx_description
1 polymer ?
#
loop_
_entity_poly.entity_id
_entity_poly.type
_entity_poly.pdbx_seq_one_letter_code
_entity_poly.pdbx_strand_id
1 'polypeptide(L)'
;MNKYAVNEISLMQYIFLIQGAQVGTGVLSLPRVLAEKSGTDGWVNVLIAWGINCLAGWAILLTLRKYPDFALPDLFNYLFGKWLGKLLLLPIIAYFAFFGWIIMINSMLFIKAWFLPKTPGYLILLLFAIPGYLIVRHGLNIQARYAEFISYLMMWIPLIFLATLEHGHWIHLLPVLKEGWEPILSGLPRTVFAFAGNEVLFFIYPFLKKKQFAVHGMLIANTMTMFLYLYVTIICFVFYSPDEITSLNQPTLSLLKTIEFRFAERVDMIFLAIYLIVVSRAWNAYIFCTVFSTGFLFKKQDHSSHAFVYFVLAIVCVYLVKPTWNQAEHWSTLLGNAGMGIMYALPVLLLVYTSGYEKYRRWKIG
;
A
#
# COMPACT_ATOMS: atom_id res chain seq x y z
N MET A 1 -19.39 25.14 -6.15
CA MET A 1 -19.05 24.66 -4.78
C MET A 1 -18.30 23.35 -4.91
N ASN A 2 -17.11 23.23 -4.29
CA ASN A 2 -16.37 21.97 -4.27
C ASN A 2 -17.19 20.93 -3.49
N LYS A 3 -17.60 19.86 -4.18
CA LYS A 3 -18.41 18.75 -3.64
C LYS A 3 -17.78 18.10 -2.40
N TYR A 4 -16.47 18.26 -2.22
CA TYR A 4 -15.67 17.65 -1.15
C TYR A 4 -15.22 18.63 -0.06
N ALA A 5 -15.64 19.90 -0.10
CA ALA A 5 -15.22 20.93 0.87
C ALA A 5 -15.58 20.62 2.33
N VAL A 6 -16.57 19.76 2.60
CA VAL A 6 -16.96 19.36 3.96
C VAL A 6 -15.99 18.30 4.54
N ASN A 7 -15.19 17.65 3.68
CA ASN A 7 -14.28 16.56 4.05
C ASN A 7 -12.80 16.85 3.72
N GLU A 8 -12.35 18.10 3.94
CA GLU A 8 -10.98 18.48 3.66
C GLU A 8 -9.96 17.81 4.60
N ILE A 9 -8.84 17.38 4.02
CA ILE A 9 -7.70 16.79 4.75
C ILE A 9 -6.49 17.73 4.75
N SER A 10 -5.73 17.69 5.83
CA SER A 10 -4.47 18.43 5.98
C SER A 10 -3.35 17.83 5.11
N LEU A 11 -2.25 18.57 4.92
CA LEU A 11 -1.08 18.05 4.21
C LEU A 11 -0.45 16.85 4.93
N MET A 12 -0.40 16.86 6.26
CA MET A 12 0.14 15.74 7.05
C MET A 12 -0.74 14.49 6.92
N GLN A 13 -2.07 14.66 6.99
CA GLN A 13 -3.02 13.57 6.78
C GLN A 13 -2.89 12.97 5.38
N TYR A 14 -2.73 13.82 4.38
CA TYR A 14 -2.48 13.39 3.01
C TYR A 14 -1.17 12.59 2.88
N ILE A 15 -0.08 13.05 3.49
CA ILE A 15 1.22 12.34 3.52
C ILE A 15 1.05 10.95 4.17
N PHE A 16 0.44 10.88 5.35
CA PHE A 16 0.30 9.64 6.10
C PHE A 16 -0.73 8.67 5.51
N LEU A 17 -1.71 9.15 4.75
CA LEU A 17 -2.60 8.29 3.97
C LEU A 17 -1.85 7.60 2.83
N ILE A 18 -1.02 8.34 2.08
CA ILE A 18 -0.23 7.77 0.98
C ILE A 18 0.80 6.77 1.53
N GLN A 19 1.55 7.16 2.57
CA GLN A 19 2.52 6.29 3.20
C GLN A 19 1.85 5.07 3.85
N GLY A 20 0.71 5.27 4.51
CA GLY A 20 -0.07 4.20 5.12
C GLY A 20 -0.66 3.23 4.13
N ALA A 21 -1.01 3.67 2.91
CA ALA A 21 -1.43 2.81 1.82
C ALA A 21 -0.31 1.90 1.31
N GLN A 22 0.93 2.40 1.33
CA GLN A 22 2.10 1.66 0.84
C GLN A 22 2.62 0.63 1.83
N VAL A 23 2.66 0.98 3.11
CA VAL A 23 3.22 0.11 4.15
C VAL A 23 2.20 -0.95 4.59
N GLY A 24 2.21 -2.09 3.89
CA GLY A 24 1.47 -3.30 4.24
C GLY A 24 2.36 -4.43 4.79
N THR A 25 1.85 -5.67 4.84
CA THR A 25 2.61 -6.83 5.35
C THR A 25 3.87 -7.17 4.54
N GLY A 26 4.00 -6.63 3.32
CA GLY A 26 5.13 -6.91 2.42
C GLY A 26 6.50 -6.52 2.99
N VAL A 27 6.56 -5.55 3.90
CA VAL A 27 7.83 -5.13 4.55
C VAL A 27 8.48 -6.28 5.33
N LEU A 28 7.68 -7.22 5.83
CA LEU A 28 8.18 -8.35 6.63
C LEU A 28 8.95 -9.37 5.79
N SER A 29 8.65 -9.46 4.49
CA SER A 29 9.29 -10.38 3.55
C SER A 29 10.14 -9.69 2.49
N LEU A 30 10.09 -8.35 2.40
CA LEU A 30 10.80 -7.56 1.40
C LEU A 30 12.30 -7.87 1.31
N PRO A 31 13.06 -8.01 2.42
CA PRO A 31 14.48 -8.35 2.33
C PRO A 31 14.73 -9.69 1.61
N ARG A 32 13.93 -10.73 1.90
CA ARG A 32 14.02 -12.02 1.19
C ARG A 32 13.73 -11.84 -0.29
N VAL A 33 12.63 -11.15 -0.63
CA VAL A 33 12.20 -10.97 -2.02
C VAL A 33 13.25 -10.27 -2.86
N LEU A 34 13.97 -9.31 -2.26
CA LEU A 34 15.08 -8.61 -2.89
C LEU A 34 16.30 -9.52 -3.06
N ALA A 35 16.65 -10.28 -2.02
CA ALA A 35 17.78 -11.22 -2.06
C ALA A 35 17.57 -12.35 -3.09
N GLU A 36 16.36 -12.90 -3.20
CA GLU A 36 16.03 -13.98 -4.16
C GLU A 36 16.25 -13.60 -5.63
N LYS A 37 16.19 -12.30 -5.96
CA LYS A 37 16.25 -11.82 -7.36
C LYS A 37 17.51 -11.04 -7.69
N SER A 38 18.03 -10.30 -6.72
CA SER A 38 19.12 -9.35 -6.93
C SER A 38 20.24 -9.53 -5.92
N GLY A 39 20.21 -10.61 -5.13
CA GLY A 39 21.19 -10.89 -4.09
C GLY A 39 21.30 -9.73 -3.09
N THR A 40 22.52 -9.52 -2.60
CA THR A 40 22.88 -8.43 -1.67
C THR A 40 22.75 -7.04 -2.29
N ASP A 41 22.67 -6.92 -3.62
CA ASP A 41 22.49 -5.66 -4.32
C ASP A 41 21.01 -5.23 -4.42
N GLY A 42 20.08 -6.06 -3.93
CA GLY A 42 18.65 -5.80 -3.98
C GLY A 42 18.20 -4.53 -3.26
N TRP A 43 19.00 -3.95 -2.36
CA TRP A 43 18.69 -2.65 -1.75
C TRP A 43 18.65 -1.52 -2.80
N VAL A 44 19.41 -1.62 -3.90
CA VAL A 44 19.40 -0.66 -5.01
C VAL A 44 18.03 -0.66 -5.71
N ASN A 45 17.35 -1.81 -5.79
CA ASN A 45 16.01 -1.90 -6.37
C ASN A 45 15.02 -0.99 -5.62
N VAL A 46 15.19 -0.80 -4.31
CA VAL A 46 14.32 0.06 -3.51
C VAL A 46 14.41 1.51 -3.97
N LEU A 47 15.61 2.00 -4.29
CA LEU A 47 15.84 3.35 -4.79
C LEU A 47 15.25 3.55 -6.19
N ILE A 48 15.46 2.58 -7.08
CA ILE A 48 14.91 2.64 -8.45
C ILE A 48 13.38 2.58 -8.40
N ALA A 49 12.81 1.68 -7.61
CA ALA A 49 11.37 1.54 -7.43
C ALA A 49 10.74 2.81 -6.83
N TRP A 50 11.41 3.46 -5.86
CA TRP A 50 10.99 4.76 -5.34
C TRP A 50 10.90 5.83 -6.43
N GLY A 51 11.92 5.92 -7.30
CA GLY A 51 11.93 6.85 -8.43
C GLY A 51 10.76 6.60 -9.39
N ILE A 52 10.55 5.34 -9.79
CA ILE A 52 9.43 4.93 -10.66
C ILE A 52 8.09 5.28 -10.00
N ASN A 53 7.92 4.99 -8.71
CA ASN A 53 6.69 5.31 -7.98
C ASN A 53 6.45 6.83 -7.88
N CYS A 54 7.49 7.63 -7.67
CA CYS A 54 7.38 9.10 -7.68
C CYS A 54 6.97 9.64 -9.05
N LEU A 55 7.51 9.10 -10.15
CA LEU A 55 7.10 9.47 -11.50
C LEU A 55 5.63 9.12 -11.77
N ALA A 56 5.19 7.93 -11.35
CA ALA A 56 3.80 7.50 -11.47
C ALA A 56 2.84 8.44 -10.71
N GLY A 57 3.13 8.73 -9.45
CA GLY A 57 2.33 9.66 -8.65
C GLY A 57 2.34 11.08 -9.20
N TRP A 58 3.47 11.53 -9.75
CA TRP A 58 3.53 12.83 -10.43
C TRP A 58 2.63 12.87 -11.66
N ALA A 59 2.58 11.81 -12.47
CA ALA A 59 1.66 11.69 -13.60
C ALA A 59 0.17 11.73 -13.17
N ILE A 60 -0.17 11.07 -12.05
CA ILE A 60 -1.49 11.16 -11.44
C ILE A 60 -1.82 12.63 -11.10
N LEU A 61 -0.91 13.31 -10.40
CA LEU A 61 -1.13 14.69 -9.96
C LEU A 61 -1.19 15.69 -11.11
N LEU A 62 -0.41 15.51 -12.17
CA LEU A 62 -0.52 16.33 -13.38
C LEU A 62 -1.91 16.20 -14.03
N THR A 63 -2.45 14.99 -14.05
CA THR A 63 -3.82 14.73 -14.54
C THR A 63 -4.85 15.41 -13.66
N LEU A 64 -4.77 15.24 -12.34
CA LEU A 64 -5.77 15.78 -11.40
C LEU A 64 -5.68 17.29 -11.20
N ARG A 65 -4.53 17.92 -11.47
CA ARG A 65 -4.40 19.39 -11.49
C ARG A 65 -5.30 20.05 -12.53
N LYS A 66 -5.57 19.37 -13.65
CA LYS A 66 -6.51 19.82 -14.68
C LYS A 66 -7.97 19.73 -14.24
N TYR A 67 -8.25 18.80 -13.32
CA TYR A 67 -9.59 18.49 -12.82
C TYR A 67 -9.60 18.49 -11.28
N PRO A 68 -9.42 19.66 -10.64
CA PRO A 68 -9.06 19.75 -9.23
C PRO A 68 -10.08 19.19 -8.25
N ASP A 69 -11.34 19.08 -8.66
CA ASP A 69 -12.46 18.62 -7.82
C ASP A 69 -12.95 17.22 -8.21
N PHE A 70 -12.23 16.50 -9.10
CA PHE A 70 -12.62 15.17 -9.56
C PHE A 70 -11.80 14.09 -8.89
N ALA A 71 -12.49 13.11 -8.29
CA ALA A 71 -11.90 11.82 -8.00
C ALA A 71 -11.95 10.93 -9.24
N LEU A 72 -11.28 9.77 -9.21
CA LEU A 72 -11.26 8.82 -10.34
C LEU A 72 -12.64 8.55 -10.96
N PRO A 73 -13.71 8.28 -10.18
CA PRO A 73 -15.02 8.00 -10.73
C PRO A 73 -15.62 9.22 -11.46
N ASP A 74 -15.42 10.43 -10.92
CA ASP A 74 -15.88 11.67 -11.56
C ASP A 74 -15.11 11.92 -12.86
N LEU A 75 -13.79 11.70 -12.85
CA LEU A 75 -12.92 11.85 -14.02
C LEU A 75 -13.34 10.91 -15.15
N PHE A 76 -13.60 9.64 -14.84
CA PHE A 76 -14.02 8.65 -15.84
C PHE A 76 -15.38 8.99 -16.44
N ASN A 77 -16.34 9.41 -15.60
CA ASN A 77 -17.64 9.85 -16.08
C ASN A 77 -17.56 11.12 -16.94
N TYR A 78 -16.64 12.04 -16.62
CA TYR A 78 -16.43 13.27 -17.39
C TYR A 78 -15.81 12.98 -18.76
N LEU A 79 -14.78 12.14 -18.80
CA LEU A 79 -14.02 11.86 -20.03
C LEU A 79 -14.76 10.91 -20.99
N PHE A 80 -15.36 9.85 -20.46
CA PHE A 80 -15.93 8.77 -21.28
C PHE A 80 -17.47 8.73 -21.23
N GLY A 81 -18.09 9.61 -20.45
CA GLY A 81 -19.55 9.62 -20.24
C GLY A 81 -20.01 8.61 -19.19
N LYS A 82 -21.30 8.67 -18.85
CA LYS A 82 -21.90 7.94 -17.71
C LYS A 82 -21.93 6.41 -17.86
N TRP A 83 -21.92 5.89 -19.08
CA TRP A 83 -22.02 4.44 -19.32
C TRP A 83 -20.64 3.82 -19.45
N LEU A 84 -19.84 4.30 -20.40
CA LEU A 84 -18.49 3.80 -20.63
C LEU A 84 -17.56 4.11 -19.45
N GLY A 85 -17.70 5.29 -18.81
CA GLY A 85 -16.93 5.62 -17.60
C GLY A 85 -17.19 4.65 -16.45
N LYS A 86 -18.44 4.19 -16.26
CA LYS A 86 -18.77 3.16 -15.27
C LYS A 86 -18.18 1.80 -15.62
N LEU A 87 -18.27 1.39 -16.89
CA LEU A 87 -17.73 0.13 -17.37
C LEU A 87 -16.21 0.06 -17.15
N LEU A 88 -15.49 1.13 -17.48
CA LEU A 88 -14.04 1.24 -17.29
C LEU A 88 -13.63 1.33 -15.80
N LEU A 89 -14.52 1.77 -14.92
CA LEU A 89 -14.26 1.86 -13.49
C LEU A 89 -14.38 0.49 -12.79
N LEU A 90 -15.22 -0.43 -13.27
CA LEU A 90 -15.43 -1.76 -12.67
C LEU A 90 -14.14 -2.56 -12.43
N PRO A 91 -13.22 -2.73 -13.40
CA PRO A 91 -11.97 -3.47 -13.16
C PRO A 91 -11.09 -2.78 -12.11
N ILE A 92 -11.12 -1.45 -12.05
CA ILE A 92 -10.37 -0.68 -11.05
C ILE A 92 -10.96 -0.92 -9.66
N ILE A 93 -12.28 -0.93 -9.52
CA ILE A 93 -12.96 -1.24 -8.25
C ILE A 93 -12.61 -2.66 -7.80
N ALA A 94 -12.66 -3.64 -8.71
CA ALA A 94 -12.30 -5.02 -8.41
C ALA A 94 -10.86 -5.13 -7.92
N TYR A 95 -9.92 -4.39 -8.55
CA TYR A 95 -8.54 -4.30 -8.10
C TYR A 95 -8.42 -3.77 -6.67
N PHE A 96 -9.00 -2.60 -6.37
CA PHE A 96 -8.92 -2.02 -5.02
C PHE A 96 -9.58 -2.93 -3.96
N ALA A 97 -10.71 -3.56 -4.32
CA ALA A 97 -11.42 -4.48 -3.44
C ALA A 97 -10.57 -5.72 -3.13
N PHE A 98 -10.02 -6.35 -4.15
CA PHE A 98 -9.23 -7.55 -4.01
C PHE A 98 -7.90 -7.27 -3.28
N PHE A 99 -7.28 -6.11 -3.54
CA PHE A 99 -6.05 -5.70 -2.86
C PHE A 99 -6.25 -5.52 -1.36
N GLY A 100 -7.29 -4.77 -0.96
CA GLY A 100 -7.64 -4.59 0.45
C GLY A 100 -7.91 -5.94 1.14
N TRP A 101 -8.61 -6.85 0.46
CA TRP A 101 -8.91 -8.18 0.97
C TRP A 101 -7.66 -9.05 1.17
N ILE A 102 -6.72 -9.05 0.20
CA ILE A 102 -5.45 -9.78 0.31
C ILE A 102 -4.62 -9.29 1.50
N ILE A 103 -4.53 -7.97 1.72
CA ILE A 103 -3.79 -7.45 2.88
C ILE A 103 -4.44 -7.95 4.20
N MET A 104 -5.77 -7.99 4.28
CA MET A 104 -6.47 -8.55 5.45
C MET A 104 -6.20 -10.06 5.61
N ILE A 105 -6.19 -10.83 4.52
CA ILE A 105 -5.86 -12.26 4.54
C ILE A 105 -4.42 -12.48 5.03
N ASN A 106 -3.44 -11.75 4.50
CA ASN A 106 -2.06 -11.87 4.92
C ASN A 106 -1.93 -11.55 6.43
N SER A 107 -2.58 -10.48 6.89
CA SER A 107 -2.62 -10.11 8.30
C SER A 107 -3.26 -11.19 9.18
N MET A 108 -4.33 -11.81 8.68
CA MET A 108 -5.01 -12.93 9.35
C MET A 108 -4.10 -14.17 9.43
N LEU A 109 -3.37 -14.48 8.35
CA LEU A 109 -2.42 -15.59 8.31
C LEU A 109 -1.27 -15.38 9.30
N PHE A 110 -0.77 -14.14 9.45
CA PHE A 110 0.18 -13.79 10.49
C PHE A 110 -0.39 -14.03 11.91
N ILE A 111 -1.61 -13.56 12.21
CA ILE A 111 -2.21 -13.83 13.53
C ILE A 111 -2.38 -15.32 13.78
N LYS A 112 -2.82 -16.10 12.78
CA LYS A 112 -2.95 -17.55 12.92
C LYS A 112 -1.61 -18.23 13.16
N ALA A 113 -0.60 -17.92 12.37
CA ALA A 113 0.69 -18.58 12.45
C ALA A 113 1.40 -18.30 13.79
N TRP A 114 1.23 -17.10 14.34
CA TRP A 114 2.00 -16.66 15.49
C TRP A 114 1.24 -16.70 16.81
N PHE A 115 -0.04 -16.32 16.84
CA PHE A 115 -0.80 -16.17 18.09
C PHE A 115 -1.91 -17.21 18.26
N LEU A 116 -2.71 -17.42 17.21
CA LEU A 116 -4.00 -18.12 17.30
C LEU A 116 -4.10 -19.26 16.27
N PRO A 117 -3.21 -20.28 16.33
CA PRO A 117 -3.13 -21.33 15.29
C PRO A 117 -4.39 -22.18 15.18
N LYS A 118 -5.12 -22.35 16.31
CA LYS A 118 -6.36 -23.13 16.37
C LYS A 118 -7.60 -22.31 16.00
N THR A 119 -7.49 -20.99 15.87
CA THR A 119 -8.64 -20.12 15.60
C THR A 119 -8.97 -20.10 14.10
N PRO A 120 -10.25 -20.31 13.72
CA PRO A 120 -10.70 -20.15 12.34
C PRO A 120 -10.41 -18.76 11.78
N GLY A 121 -9.96 -18.69 10.52
CA GLY A 121 -9.52 -17.43 9.91
C GLY A 121 -10.63 -16.37 9.81
N TYR A 122 -11.87 -16.78 9.52
CA TYR A 122 -13.00 -15.86 9.41
C TYR A 122 -13.32 -15.13 10.73
N LEU A 123 -13.03 -15.72 11.89
CA LEU A 123 -13.20 -15.06 13.20
C LEU A 123 -12.15 -13.97 13.40
N ILE A 124 -10.91 -14.21 12.97
CA ILE A 124 -9.86 -13.18 13.02
C ILE A 124 -10.21 -12.03 12.04
N LEU A 125 -10.71 -12.38 10.85
CA LEU A 125 -11.16 -11.37 9.88
C LEU A 125 -12.33 -10.54 10.42
N LEU A 126 -13.26 -11.14 11.18
CA LEU A 126 -14.33 -10.43 11.87
C LEU A 126 -13.78 -9.40 12.88
N LEU A 127 -12.74 -9.76 13.65
CA LEU A 127 -12.08 -8.84 14.57
C LEU A 127 -11.42 -7.65 13.85
N PHE A 128 -10.88 -7.84 12.65
CA PHE A 128 -10.38 -6.74 11.82
C PHE A 128 -11.50 -5.92 11.17
N ALA A 129 -12.59 -6.58 10.80
CA ALA A 129 -13.72 -5.96 10.11
C ALA A 129 -14.47 -4.95 10.98
N ILE A 130 -14.57 -5.17 12.30
CA ILE A 130 -15.25 -4.24 13.21
C ILE A 130 -14.60 -2.84 13.20
N PRO A 131 -13.31 -2.67 13.56
CA PRO A 131 -12.66 -1.36 13.50
C PRO A 131 -12.53 -0.85 12.07
N GLY A 132 -12.27 -1.72 11.09
CA GLY A 132 -12.20 -1.34 9.67
C GLY A 132 -13.51 -0.74 9.17
N TYR A 133 -14.65 -1.35 9.50
CA TYR A 133 -15.98 -0.83 9.17
C TYR A 133 -16.22 0.54 9.80
N LEU A 134 -15.91 0.69 11.10
CA LEU A 134 -16.07 1.96 11.80
C LEU A 134 -15.20 3.06 11.19
N ILE A 135 -13.99 2.75 10.75
CA ILE A 135 -13.10 3.73 10.10
C ILE A 135 -13.62 4.09 8.71
N VAL A 136 -13.96 3.09 7.88
CA VAL A 136 -14.32 3.30 6.48
C VAL A 136 -15.68 3.98 6.31
N ARG A 137 -16.67 3.63 7.14
CA ARG A 137 -18.05 4.16 7.01
C ARG A 137 -18.14 5.67 7.21
N HIS A 138 -17.24 6.27 8.00
CA HIS A 138 -17.24 7.70 8.29
C HIS A 138 -16.46 8.53 7.25
N GLY A 139 -16.03 7.91 6.16
CA GLY A 139 -15.39 8.58 5.04
C GLY A 139 -13.92 8.94 5.27
N LEU A 140 -13.39 9.81 4.40
CA LEU A 140 -11.96 10.08 4.32
C LEU A 140 -11.41 10.82 5.55
N ASN A 141 -12.19 11.70 6.18
CA ASN A 141 -11.75 12.49 7.33
C ASN A 141 -11.29 11.60 8.50
N ILE A 142 -12.08 10.59 8.85
CA ILE A 142 -11.74 9.67 9.94
C ILE A 142 -10.54 8.81 9.56
N GLN A 143 -10.45 8.39 8.30
CA GLN A 143 -9.28 7.65 7.80
C GLN A 143 -7.99 8.46 7.84
N ALA A 144 -8.05 9.73 7.44
CA ALA A 144 -6.96 10.67 7.50
C ALA A 144 -6.44 10.84 8.94
N ARG A 145 -7.36 11.09 9.89
CA ARG A 145 -7.02 11.23 11.31
C ARG A 145 -6.46 9.93 11.89
N TYR A 146 -7.03 8.79 11.51
CA TYR A 146 -6.56 7.48 11.91
C TYR A 146 -5.13 7.22 11.40
N ALA A 147 -4.89 7.45 10.11
CA ALA A 147 -3.58 7.27 9.50
C ALA A 147 -2.53 8.17 10.15
N GLU A 148 -2.87 9.45 10.38
CA GLU A 148 -2.00 10.40 11.06
C GLU A 148 -1.68 9.97 12.50
N PHE A 149 -2.70 9.62 13.28
CA PHE A 149 -2.53 9.17 14.67
C PHE A 149 -1.64 7.93 14.80
N ILE A 150 -1.90 6.91 13.99
CA ILE A 150 -1.09 5.68 13.99
C ILE A 150 0.34 5.96 13.51
N SER A 151 0.54 6.89 12.57
CA SER A 151 1.89 7.23 12.10
C SER A 151 2.75 7.84 13.22
N TYR A 152 2.19 8.75 14.01
CA TYR A 152 2.90 9.32 15.15
C TYR A 152 3.12 8.29 16.25
N LEU A 153 2.11 7.48 16.55
CA LEU A 153 2.20 6.44 17.58
C LEU A 153 3.28 5.40 17.28
N MET A 154 3.56 5.15 15.99
CA MET A 154 4.45 4.07 15.55
C MET A 154 5.81 4.58 15.05
N MET A 155 6.12 5.87 15.26
CA MET A 155 7.37 6.48 14.80
C MET A 155 8.62 5.94 15.48
N TRP A 156 8.49 5.34 16.68
CA TRP A 156 9.59 4.74 17.44
C TRP A 156 9.97 3.33 16.97
N ILE A 157 9.12 2.66 16.19
CA ILE A 157 9.33 1.26 15.76
C ILE A 157 10.71 1.05 15.10
N PRO A 158 11.19 1.91 14.18
CA PRO A 158 12.51 1.74 13.57
C PRO A 158 13.64 1.63 14.59
N LEU A 159 13.55 2.31 15.74
CA LEU A 159 14.59 2.31 16.76
C LEU A 159 14.84 0.92 17.37
N ILE A 160 13.82 0.04 17.40
CA ILE A 160 13.96 -1.33 17.90
C ILE A 160 15.00 -2.10 17.09
N PHE A 161 15.03 -1.89 15.77
CA PHE A 161 15.94 -2.60 14.87
C PHE A 161 17.40 -2.13 15.01
N LEU A 162 17.68 -1.00 15.67
CA LEU A 162 19.06 -0.57 15.92
C LEU A 162 19.76 -1.53 16.90
N ALA A 163 19.01 -2.15 17.81
CA ALA A 163 19.56 -3.11 18.77
C ALA A 163 20.17 -4.35 18.08
N THR A 164 19.74 -4.68 16.87
CA THR A 164 20.27 -5.86 16.15
C THR A 164 21.56 -5.58 15.41
N LEU A 165 21.95 -4.32 15.24
CA LEU A 165 23.16 -3.93 14.51
C LEU A 165 24.45 -4.34 15.22
N GLU A 166 24.43 -4.56 16.54
CA GLU A 166 25.60 -5.03 17.31
C GLU A 166 26.12 -6.38 16.80
N HIS A 167 25.22 -7.23 16.31
CA HIS A 167 25.54 -8.56 15.77
C HIS A 167 25.62 -8.56 14.23
N GLY A 168 25.61 -7.37 13.62
CA GLY A 168 25.62 -7.20 12.19
C GLY A 168 27.01 -7.29 11.57
N HIS A 169 27.11 -7.94 10.41
CA HIS A 169 28.34 -8.04 9.62
C HIS A 169 28.22 -7.23 8.32
N TRP A 170 28.72 -6.00 8.34
CA TRP A 170 28.69 -5.08 7.17
C TRP A 170 29.37 -5.64 5.92
N ILE A 171 30.30 -6.58 6.09
CA ILE A 171 30.96 -7.28 4.98
C ILE A 171 29.97 -8.05 4.09
N HIS A 172 28.79 -8.43 4.61
CA HIS A 172 27.75 -9.10 3.82
C HIS A 172 27.16 -8.20 2.72
N LEU A 173 27.30 -6.88 2.82
CA LEU A 173 26.89 -5.95 1.74
C LEU A 173 27.92 -5.86 0.61
N LEU A 174 29.10 -6.48 0.78
CA LEU A 174 30.20 -6.43 -0.19
C LEU A 174 30.37 -7.79 -0.88
N PRO A 175 30.81 -7.80 -2.16
CA PRO A 175 31.00 -6.62 -3.03
C PRO A 175 29.67 -6.09 -3.57
N VAL A 176 29.60 -4.77 -3.79
CA VAL A 176 28.43 -4.12 -4.44
C VAL A 176 28.49 -4.34 -5.95
N LEU A 177 27.35 -4.66 -6.55
CA LEU A 177 27.15 -4.92 -7.97
C LEU A 177 27.93 -6.15 -8.46
N LYS A 178 27.95 -7.22 -7.66
CA LYS A 178 28.77 -8.43 -7.92
C LYS A 178 28.42 -9.08 -9.25
N GLU A 179 27.12 -9.17 -9.55
CA GLU A 179 26.57 -9.84 -10.74
C GLU A 179 26.11 -8.84 -11.81
N GLY A 180 26.49 -7.56 -11.68
CA GLY A 180 26.10 -6.51 -12.61
C GLY A 180 24.66 -6.02 -12.43
N TRP A 181 24.16 -5.31 -13.44
CA TRP A 181 22.83 -4.67 -13.41
C TRP A 181 21.68 -5.62 -13.76
N GLU A 182 21.95 -6.75 -14.41
CA GLU A 182 20.90 -7.64 -14.91
C GLU A 182 20.03 -8.21 -13.76
N PRO A 183 20.59 -8.75 -12.66
CA PRO A 183 19.79 -9.24 -11.54
C PRO A 183 18.98 -8.13 -10.86
N ILE A 184 19.55 -6.93 -10.75
CA ILE A 184 18.88 -5.72 -10.22
C ILE A 184 17.63 -5.43 -11.05
N LEU A 185 17.80 -5.29 -12.38
CA LEU A 185 16.69 -5.00 -13.30
C LEU A 185 15.62 -6.10 -13.29
N SER A 186 16.01 -7.37 -13.19
CA SER A 186 15.09 -8.50 -13.13
C SER A 186 14.23 -8.53 -11.85
N GLY A 187 14.75 -8.00 -10.74
CA GLY A 187 14.07 -7.89 -9.45
C GLY A 187 13.16 -6.66 -9.32
N LEU A 188 13.27 -5.70 -10.23
CA LEU A 188 12.50 -4.45 -10.18
C LEU A 188 10.98 -4.65 -10.14
N PRO A 189 10.34 -5.53 -10.95
CA PRO A 189 8.88 -5.62 -10.96
C PRO A 189 8.29 -5.98 -9.58
N ARG A 190 8.92 -6.91 -8.85
CA ARG A 190 8.50 -7.27 -7.48
C ARG A 190 8.70 -6.12 -6.49
N THR A 191 9.80 -5.38 -6.64
CA THR A 191 10.12 -4.25 -5.75
C THR A 191 9.18 -3.07 -5.99
N VAL A 192 8.91 -2.76 -7.25
CA VAL A 192 7.97 -1.73 -7.69
C VAL A 192 6.55 -2.03 -7.19
N PHE A 193 6.17 -3.31 -7.12
CA PHE A 193 4.91 -3.72 -6.48
C PHE A 193 4.88 -3.48 -4.96
N ALA A 194 6.00 -3.56 -4.25
CA ALA A 194 6.03 -3.25 -2.82
C ALA A 194 5.71 -1.77 -2.51
N PHE A 195 5.83 -0.88 -3.51
CA PHE A 195 5.45 0.53 -3.45
C PHE A 195 4.01 0.82 -3.90
N ALA A 196 3.20 -0.22 -4.17
CA ALA A 196 1.76 -0.12 -4.36
C ALA A 196 1.11 0.76 -3.30
N GLY A 197 0.19 1.64 -3.66
CA GLY A 197 -0.53 2.53 -2.73
C GLY A 197 -0.52 3.99 -3.16
N ASN A 198 0.30 4.34 -4.15
CA ASN A 198 0.31 5.68 -4.73
C ASN A 198 -0.92 5.95 -5.61
N GLU A 199 -1.55 4.90 -6.15
CA GLU A 199 -2.80 4.99 -6.91
C GLU A 199 -3.98 5.54 -6.09
N VAL A 200 -3.89 5.53 -4.75
CA VAL A 200 -4.88 6.11 -3.83
C VAL A 200 -5.00 7.63 -4.03
N LEU A 201 -3.96 8.28 -4.59
CA LEU A 201 -3.97 9.68 -5.01
C LEU A 201 -5.17 10.08 -5.87
N PHE A 202 -5.63 9.18 -6.75
CA PHE A 202 -6.79 9.40 -7.60
C PHE A 202 -8.09 9.64 -6.81
N PHE A 203 -8.12 9.26 -5.55
CA PHE A 203 -9.27 9.40 -4.67
C PHE A 203 -9.10 10.52 -3.66
N ILE A 204 -7.90 10.71 -3.11
CA ILE A 204 -7.70 11.63 -1.98
C ILE A 204 -7.33 13.05 -2.41
N TYR A 205 -6.82 13.27 -3.62
CA TYR A 205 -6.40 14.60 -4.09
C TYR A 205 -7.48 15.69 -4.03
N PRO A 206 -8.76 15.44 -4.43
CA PRO A 206 -9.81 16.46 -4.37
C PRO A 206 -10.09 17.00 -2.96
N PHE A 207 -9.77 16.21 -1.94
CA PHE A 207 -9.98 16.51 -0.53
C PHE A 207 -8.80 17.28 0.09
N LEU A 208 -7.67 17.41 -0.60
CA LEU A 208 -6.52 18.13 -0.06
C LEU A 208 -6.80 19.64 -0.02
N LYS A 209 -6.75 20.22 1.19
CA LYS A 209 -7.02 21.65 1.42
C LYS A 209 -6.12 22.58 0.62
N LYS A 210 -4.80 22.31 0.60
CA LYS A 210 -3.80 23.11 -0.11
C LYS A 210 -3.18 22.33 -1.26
N LYS A 211 -3.91 22.21 -2.39
CA LYS A 211 -3.53 21.42 -3.58
C LYS A 211 -2.16 21.78 -4.18
N GLN A 212 -1.69 23.02 -3.99
CA GLN A 212 -0.34 23.44 -4.39
C GLN A 212 0.79 22.59 -3.77
N PHE A 213 0.57 22.04 -2.58
CA PHE A 213 1.53 21.18 -1.89
C PHE A 213 1.33 19.68 -2.19
N ALA A 214 0.43 19.29 -3.08
CA ALA A 214 0.15 17.88 -3.37
C ALA A 214 1.41 17.10 -3.80
N VAL A 215 2.22 17.67 -4.70
CA VAL A 215 3.46 17.02 -5.17
C VAL A 215 4.47 16.89 -4.02
N HIS A 216 4.62 17.93 -3.20
CA HIS A 216 5.50 17.89 -2.03
C HIS A 216 5.04 16.81 -1.04
N GLY A 217 3.74 16.74 -0.74
CA GLY A 217 3.18 15.72 0.14
C GLY A 217 3.38 14.30 -0.39
N MET A 218 3.14 14.06 -1.68
CA MET A 218 3.40 12.76 -2.29
C MET A 218 4.89 12.39 -2.25
N LEU A 219 5.80 13.33 -2.57
CA LEU A 219 7.24 13.06 -2.53
C LEU A 219 7.70 12.71 -1.11
N ILE A 220 7.22 13.45 -0.10
CA ILE A 220 7.53 13.17 1.31
C ILE A 220 7.02 11.76 1.68
N ALA A 221 5.76 11.43 1.36
CA ALA A 221 5.19 10.12 1.66
C ALA A 221 5.98 8.96 1.03
N ASN A 222 6.28 9.06 -0.27
CA ASN A 222 7.05 8.03 -0.99
C ASN A 222 8.48 7.91 -0.43
N THR A 223 9.09 9.04 -0.08
CA THR A 223 10.44 9.06 0.50
C THR A 223 10.46 8.45 1.90
N MET A 224 9.43 8.66 2.72
CA MET A 224 9.28 7.98 4.01
C MET A 224 9.16 6.46 3.83
N THR A 225 8.37 6.00 2.87
CA THR A 225 8.28 4.56 2.54
C THR A 225 9.63 4.01 2.07
N MET A 226 10.34 4.74 1.20
CA MET A 226 11.67 4.35 0.71
C MET A 226 12.65 4.21 1.86
N PHE A 227 12.73 5.19 2.77
CA PHE A 227 13.61 5.10 3.93
C PHE A 227 13.27 3.91 4.81
N LEU A 228 12.00 3.65 5.08
CA LEU A 228 11.58 2.48 5.86
C LEU A 228 12.02 1.17 5.20
N TYR A 229 11.80 1.02 3.89
CA TYR A 229 12.12 -0.20 3.15
C TYR A 229 13.62 -0.40 3.06
N LEU A 230 14.37 0.66 2.75
CA LEU A 230 15.82 0.63 2.69
C LEU A 230 16.42 0.30 4.06
N TYR A 231 15.92 0.93 5.12
CA TYR A 231 16.35 0.69 6.49
C TYR A 231 16.18 -0.78 6.89
N VAL A 232 14.98 -1.34 6.71
CA VAL A 232 14.70 -2.74 7.06
C VAL A 232 15.53 -3.71 6.21
N THR A 233 15.64 -3.47 4.91
CA THR A 233 16.45 -4.31 4.01
C THR A 233 17.92 -4.29 4.39
N ILE A 234 18.52 -3.12 4.61
CA ILE A 234 19.94 -3.00 4.98
C ILE A 234 20.21 -3.73 6.30
N ILE A 235 19.38 -3.52 7.32
CA ILE A 235 19.58 -4.20 8.61
C ILE A 235 19.52 -5.71 8.44
N CYS A 236 18.59 -6.24 7.66
CA CYS A 236 18.50 -7.68 7.43
C CYS A 236 19.69 -8.21 6.61
N PHE A 237 20.18 -7.47 5.62
CA PHE A 237 21.34 -7.87 4.81
C PHE A 237 22.65 -7.83 5.60
N VAL A 238 22.77 -6.89 6.54
CA VAL A 238 23.91 -6.80 7.45
C VAL A 238 23.86 -7.94 8.48
N PHE A 239 22.68 -8.32 8.96
CA PHE A 239 22.54 -9.37 9.96
C PHE A 239 22.66 -10.78 9.38
N TYR A 240 21.91 -11.09 8.32
CA TYR A 240 21.86 -12.43 7.73
C TYR A 240 22.92 -12.60 6.65
N SER A 241 23.41 -13.84 6.49
CA SER A 241 24.22 -14.18 5.31
C SER A 241 23.34 -14.23 4.03
N PRO A 242 23.94 -14.04 2.83
CA PRO A 242 23.19 -14.07 1.56
C PRO A 242 22.42 -15.38 1.31
N ASP A 243 22.96 -16.51 1.77
CA ASP A 243 22.31 -17.81 1.62
C ASP A 243 21.16 -17.98 2.64
N GLU A 244 21.39 -17.57 3.89
CA GLU A 244 20.42 -17.70 4.97
C GLU A 244 19.15 -16.88 4.73
N ILE A 245 19.29 -15.62 4.29
CA ILE A 245 18.14 -14.71 4.16
C ILE A 245 17.08 -15.21 3.16
N THR A 246 17.50 -15.97 2.14
CA THR A 246 16.59 -16.55 1.15
C THR A 246 15.76 -17.71 1.69
N SER A 247 16.24 -18.38 2.74
CA SER A 247 15.53 -19.48 3.41
C SER A 247 14.45 -19.01 4.40
N LEU A 248 14.46 -17.72 4.78
CA LEU A 248 13.58 -17.15 5.79
C LEU A 248 12.33 -16.52 5.17
N ASN A 249 11.15 -17.09 5.44
CA ASN A 249 9.88 -16.56 4.93
C ASN A 249 9.65 -15.06 5.26
N GLN A 250 10.02 -14.64 6.48
CA GLN A 250 9.92 -13.24 6.94
C GLN A 250 11.18 -12.80 7.70
N PRO A 251 12.26 -12.39 7.00
CA PRO A 251 13.53 -12.06 7.63
C PRO A 251 13.39 -10.95 8.69
N THR A 252 12.60 -9.92 8.41
CA THR A 252 12.38 -8.79 9.32
C THR A 252 11.79 -9.23 10.66
N LEU A 253 10.87 -10.20 10.66
CA LEU A 253 10.24 -10.71 11.87
C LEU A 253 11.14 -11.72 12.58
N SER A 254 11.84 -12.58 11.83
CA SER A 254 12.84 -13.49 12.39
C SER A 254 13.97 -12.75 13.08
N LEU A 255 14.35 -11.58 12.56
CA LEU A 255 15.40 -10.74 13.14
C LEU A 255 15.03 -10.29 14.55
N LEU A 256 13.76 -9.95 14.79
CA LEU A 256 13.30 -9.50 16.10
C LEU A 256 13.25 -10.61 17.15
N LYS A 257 13.36 -11.89 16.76
CA LYS A 257 13.48 -13.01 17.71
C LYS A 257 14.83 -13.03 18.42
N THR A 258 15.85 -12.38 17.87
CA THR A 258 17.19 -12.36 18.46
C THR A 258 17.30 -11.30 19.58
N ILE A 259 16.33 -10.39 19.66
CA ILE A 259 16.25 -9.39 20.72
C ILE A 259 15.53 -9.99 21.91
N GLU A 260 16.28 -10.27 22.97
CA GLU A 260 15.74 -10.72 24.25
C GLU A 260 16.03 -9.67 25.33
N PHE A 261 14.96 -9.09 25.90
CA PHE A 261 15.08 -8.26 27.10
C PHE A 261 14.78 -9.11 28.33
N ARG A 262 15.40 -8.79 29.47
CA ARG A 262 15.15 -9.48 30.76
C ARG A 262 13.67 -9.52 31.18
N PHE A 263 12.84 -8.61 30.66
CA PHE A 263 11.40 -8.54 30.93
C PHE A 263 10.51 -8.94 29.74
N ALA A 264 11.08 -9.18 28.56
CA ALA A 264 10.34 -9.50 27.34
C ALA A 264 11.15 -10.44 26.45
N GLU A 265 10.81 -11.73 26.51
CA GLU A 265 11.43 -12.81 25.73
C GLU A 265 10.85 -12.94 24.31
N ARG A 266 9.70 -12.31 24.04
CA ARG A 266 8.94 -12.44 22.78
C ARG A 266 8.66 -11.10 22.11
N VAL A 267 9.73 -10.34 21.89
CA VAL A 267 9.68 -9.01 21.25
C VAL A 267 9.08 -9.08 19.84
N ASP A 268 9.37 -10.16 19.10
CA ASP A 268 8.79 -10.48 17.80
C ASP A 268 7.26 -10.43 17.79
N MET A 269 6.61 -11.02 18.80
CA MET A 269 5.15 -11.00 18.95
C MET A 269 4.62 -9.62 19.26
N ILE A 270 5.23 -8.93 20.22
CA ILE A 270 4.79 -7.58 20.62
C ILE A 270 4.86 -6.65 19.40
N PHE A 271 5.97 -6.69 18.68
CA PHE A 271 6.13 -5.98 17.42
C PHE A 271 5.05 -6.36 16.40
N LEU A 272 4.82 -7.66 16.15
CA LEU A 272 3.85 -8.09 15.15
C LEU A 272 2.44 -7.58 15.47
N ALA A 273 2.01 -7.65 16.73
CA ALA A 273 0.70 -7.16 17.16
C ALA A 273 0.53 -5.65 16.91
N ILE A 274 1.54 -4.86 17.27
CA ILE A 274 1.59 -3.41 17.06
C ILE A 274 1.67 -3.08 15.56
N TYR A 275 2.49 -3.80 14.82
CA TYR A 275 2.72 -3.61 13.40
C TYR A 275 1.46 -3.89 12.56
N LEU A 276 0.63 -4.87 12.96
CA LEU A 276 -0.63 -5.11 12.25
C LEU A 276 -1.61 -3.92 12.35
N ILE A 277 -1.49 -3.06 13.36
CA ILE A 277 -2.22 -1.78 13.41
C ILE A 277 -1.67 -0.83 12.34
N VAL A 278 -0.35 -0.79 12.11
CA VAL A 278 0.27 -0.02 11.01
C VAL A 278 -0.26 -0.48 9.65
N VAL A 279 -0.26 -1.80 9.43
CA VAL A 279 -0.75 -2.45 8.21
C VAL A 279 -2.24 -2.18 7.96
N SER A 280 -3.02 -1.99 9.03
CA SER A 280 -4.44 -1.71 8.89
C SER A 280 -4.76 -0.43 8.11
N ARG A 281 -3.85 0.55 8.14
CA ARG A 281 -3.97 1.77 7.32
C ARG A 281 -4.02 1.42 5.83
N ALA A 282 -3.24 0.42 5.41
CA ALA A 282 -3.19 -0.01 4.02
C ALA A 282 -4.52 -0.60 3.58
N TRP A 283 -5.00 -1.67 4.24
CA TRP A 283 -6.27 -2.27 3.82
C TRP A 283 -7.44 -1.27 3.93
N ASN A 284 -7.47 -0.40 4.95
CA ASN A 284 -8.53 0.60 5.09
C ASN A 284 -8.54 1.59 3.92
N ALA A 285 -7.37 2.02 3.42
CA ALA A 285 -7.28 2.92 2.27
C ALA A 285 -7.81 2.26 0.98
N TYR A 286 -7.43 1.00 0.72
CA TYR A 286 -7.92 0.25 -0.45
C TYR A 286 -9.44 -0.03 -0.38
N ILE A 287 -9.93 -0.39 0.81
CA ILE A 287 -11.36 -0.62 1.05
C ILE A 287 -12.13 0.70 0.88
N PHE A 288 -11.58 1.82 1.32
CA PHE A 288 -12.18 3.13 1.09
C PHE A 288 -12.33 3.46 -0.40
N CYS A 289 -11.29 3.28 -1.21
CA CYS A 289 -11.37 3.48 -2.65
C CYS A 289 -12.49 2.64 -3.29
N THR A 290 -12.66 1.41 -2.80
CA THR A 290 -13.74 0.50 -3.21
C THR A 290 -15.12 1.03 -2.82
N VAL A 291 -15.31 1.38 -1.54
CA VAL A 291 -16.57 1.89 -0.98
C VAL A 291 -16.95 3.23 -1.61
N PHE A 292 -15.99 4.10 -1.83
CA PHE A 292 -16.18 5.39 -2.49
C PHE A 292 -16.64 5.21 -3.94
N SER A 293 -15.98 4.33 -4.69
CA SER A 293 -16.30 4.07 -6.10
C SER A 293 -17.64 3.35 -6.27
N THR A 294 -17.95 2.38 -5.40
CA THR A 294 -19.24 1.67 -5.44
C THR A 294 -20.40 2.59 -5.07
N GLY A 295 -20.25 3.43 -4.05
CA GLY A 295 -21.26 4.46 -3.73
C GLY A 295 -21.55 5.39 -4.91
N PHE A 296 -20.51 5.76 -5.66
CA PHE A 296 -20.64 6.53 -6.89
C PHE A 296 -21.40 5.78 -8.01
N LEU A 297 -21.10 4.50 -8.24
CA LEU A 297 -21.79 3.67 -9.25
C LEU A 297 -23.29 3.56 -8.98
N PHE A 298 -23.67 3.34 -7.72
CA PHE A 298 -25.05 3.12 -7.28
C PHE A 298 -25.78 4.42 -6.90
N LYS A 299 -25.14 5.59 -7.06
CA LYS A 299 -25.68 6.91 -6.70
C LYS A 299 -26.18 7.01 -5.26
N LYS A 300 -25.70 6.15 -4.35
CA LYS A 300 -25.99 6.20 -2.93
C LYS A 300 -24.80 6.87 -2.25
N GLN A 301 -25.06 8.00 -1.58
CA GLN A 301 -24.02 8.73 -0.85
C GLN A 301 -23.66 8.10 0.50
N ASP A 302 -24.39 7.06 0.93
CA ASP A 302 -24.11 6.37 2.19
C ASP A 302 -22.96 5.37 2.04
N HIS A 303 -21.78 5.76 2.53
CA HIS A 303 -20.61 4.89 2.63
C HIS A 303 -20.83 3.70 3.58
N SER A 304 -21.73 3.81 4.57
CA SER A 304 -21.95 2.78 5.58
C SER A 304 -22.47 1.49 4.97
N SER A 305 -23.51 1.58 4.13
CA SER A 305 -24.09 0.41 3.46
C SER A 305 -23.06 -0.35 2.60
N HIS A 306 -22.27 0.38 1.81
CA HIS A 306 -21.26 -0.23 0.94
C HIS A 306 -20.09 -0.82 1.72
N ALA A 307 -19.65 -0.16 2.80
CA ALA A 307 -18.64 -0.70 3.69
C ALA A 307 -19.11 -2.00 4.38
N PHE A 308 -20.35 -2.01 4.86
CA PHE A 308 -20.94 -3.20 5.50
C PHE A 308 -20.96 -4.39 4.53
N VAL A 309 -21.46 -4.18 3.31
CA VAL A 309 -21.48 -5.24 2.28
C VAL A 309 -20.07 -5.75 1.98
N TYR A 310 -19.09 -4.86 1.82
CA TYR A 310 -17.70 -5.27 1.57
C TYR A 310 -17.16 -6.17 2.70
N PHE A 311 -17.28 -5.75 3.95
CA PHE A 311 -16.72 -6.52 5.08
C PHE A 311 -17.45 -7.87 5.27
N VAL A 312 -18.76 -7.92 5.07
CA VAL A 312 -19.52 -9.19 5.10
C VAL A 312 -19.03 -10.12 4.00
N LEU A 313 -18.92 -9.63 2.76
CA LEU A 313 -18.41 -10.43 1.65
C LEU A 313 -16.97 -10.92 1.90
N ALA A 314 -16.09 -10.06 2.41
CA ALA A 314 -14.73 -10.41 2.76
C ALA A 314 -14.66 -11.59 3.76
N ILE A 315 -15.50 -11.57 4.80
CA ILE A 315 -15.59 -12.64 5.80
C ILE A 315 -16.16 -13.92 5.20
N VAL A 316 -17.25 -13.82 4.42
CA VAL A 316 -17.88 -14.97 3.74
C VAL A 316 -16.90 -15.64 2.78
N CYS A 317 -16.16 -14.88 1.99
CA CYS A 317 -15.14 -15.42 1.09
C CYS A 317 -14.05 -16.17 1.87
N VAL A 318 -13.58 -15.66 3.01
CA VAL A 318 -12.59 -16.37 3.84
C VAL A 318 -13.19 -17.62 4.49
N TYR A 319 -14.45 -17.59 4.91
CA TYR A 319 -15.15 -18.76 5.45
C TYR A 319 -15.27 -19.90 4.42
N LEU A 320 -15.62 -19.56 3.17
CA LEU A 320 -15.78 -20.52 2.09
C LEU A 320 -14.44 -21.07 1.57
N VAL A 321 -13.46 -20.19 1.33
CA VAL A 321 -12.20 -20.56 0.66
C VAL A 321 -11.16 -21.10 1.65
N LYS A 322 -11.15 -20.60 2.90
CA LYS A 322 -10.15 -20.95 3.94
C LYS A 322 -8.70 -20.80 3.43
N PRO A 323 -8.28 -19.57 3.07
CA PRO A 323 -7.03 -19.35 2.35
C PRO A 323 -5.78 -19.84 3.10
N THR A 324 -4.85 -20.40 2.35
CA THR A 324 -3.51 -20.79 2.82
C THR A 324 -2.44 -19.77 2.42
N TRP A 325 -1.23 -19.87 3.00
CA TRP A 325 -0.09 -19.01 2.61
C TRP A 325 0.21 -19.08 1.11
N ASN A 326 0.24 -20.29 0.52
CA ASN A 326 0.51 -20.47 -0.90
C ASN A 326 -0.56 -19.81 -1.78
N GLN A 327 -1.84 -19.91 -1.39
CA GLN A 327 -2.92 -19.24 -2.11
C GLN A 327 -2.82 -17.72 -2.00
N ALA A 328 -2.55 -17.19 -0.81
CA ALA A 328 -2.37 -15.76 -0.60
C ALA A 328 -1.18 -15.20 -1.38
N GLU A 329 -0.06 -15.91 -1.44
CA GLU A 329 1.12 -15.54 -2.24
C GLU A 329 0.83 -15.59 -3.75
N HIS A 330 0.14 -16.63 -4.21
CA HIS A 330 -0.28 -16.73 -5.60
C HIS A 330 -1.21 -15.58 -6.02
N TRP A 331 -2.23 -15.27 -5.20
CA TRP A 331 -3.12 -14.14 -5.44
C TRP A 331 -2.39 -12.80 -5.38
N SER A 332 -1.44 -12.64 -4.45
CA SER A 332 -0.61 -11.43 -4.37
C SER A 332 0.23 -11.24 -5.62
N THR A 333 0.79 -12.33 -6.17
CA THR A 333 1.58 -12.30 -7.42
C THR A 333 0.72 -11.97 -8.62
N LEU A 334 -0.45 -12.62 -8.75
CA LEU A 334 -1.40 -12.34 -9.84
C LEU A 334 -1.88 -10.90 -9.79
N LEU A 335 -2.24 -10.43 -8.59
CA LEU A 335 -2.68 -9.05 -8.37
C LEU A 335 -1.54 -8.05 -8.59
N GLY A 336 -0.29 -8.41 -8.29
CA GLY A 336 0.86 -7.58 -8.61
C GLY A 336 1.06 -7.41 -10.10
N ASN A 337 1.01 -8.49 -10.87
CA ASN A 337 1.13 -8.43 -12.33
C ASN A 337 -0.02 -7.62 -12.95
N ALA A 338 -1.26 -7.85 -12.52
CA ALA A 338 -2.41 -7.08 -12.99
C ALA A 338 -2.37 -5.61 -12.51
N GLY A 339 -1.91 -5.40 -11.28
CA GLY A 339 -1.83 -4.12 -10.59
C GLY A 339 -0.81 -3.17 -11.18
N MET A 340 0.28 -3.66 -11.79
CA MET A 340 1.25 -2.83 -12.51
C MET A 340 0.57 -1.95 -13.57
N GLY A 341 -0.45 -2.47 -14.26
CA GLY A 341 -1.23 -1.70 -15.22
C GLY A 341 -1.96 -0.51 -14.57
N ILE A 342 -2.57 -0.70 -13.41
CA ILE A 342 -3.31 0.34 -12.69
C ILE A 342 -2.37 1.34 -12.00
N MET A 343 -1.25 0.86 -11.45
CA MET A 343 -0.28 1.70 -10.74
C MET A 343 0.54 2.58 -11.68
N TYR A 344 0.93 2.06 -12.85
CA TYR A 344 1.94 2.70 -13.70
C TYR A 344 1.42 3.03 -15.10
N ALA A 345 0.70 2.12 -15.76
CA ALA A 345 0.19 2.38 -17.11
C ALA A 345 -0.99 3.36 -17.08
N LEU A 346 -1.95 3.18 -16.17
CA LEU A 346 -3.16 4.01 -16.07
C LEU A 346 -2.84 5.50 -15.84
N PRO A 347 -1.93 5.91 -14.92
CA PRO A 347 -1.54 7.31 -14.78
C PRO A 347 -0.99 7.93 -16.07
N VAL A 348 -0.11 7.21 -16.78
CA VAL A 348 0.49 7.69 -18.03
C VAL A 348 -0.56 7.79 -19.12
N LEU A 349 -1.41 6.77 -19.28
CA LEU A 349 -2.49 6.76 -20.27
C LEU A 349 -3.49 7.91 -20.03
N LEU A 350 -3.91 8.13 -18.78
CA LEU A 350 -4.81 9.23 -18.45
C LEU A 350 -4.16 10.60 -18.66
N LEU A 351 -2.87 10.74 -18.35
CA LEU A 351 -2.15 11.99 -18.58
C LEU A 351 -2.06 12.33 -20.08
N VAL A 352 -1.71 11.34 -20.91
CA VAL A 352 -1.64 11.50 -22.37
C VAL A 352 -3.03 11.81 -22.93
N TYR A 353 -4.04 11.03 -22.54
CA TYR A 353 -5.41 11.19 -23.03
C TYR A 353 -5.98 12.57 -22.66
N THR A 354 -5.86 13.00 -21.40
CA THR A 354 -6.38 14.30 -20.96
C THR A 354 -5.64 15.46 -21.63
N SER A 355 -4.33 15.34 -21.87
CA SER A 355 -3.55 16.35 -22.60
C SER A 355 -3.98 16.48 -24.06
N GLY A 356 -4.25 15.35 -24.73
CA GLY A 356 -4.82 15.35 -26.08
C GLY A 356 -6.23 15.92 -26.13
N TYR A 357 -7.09 15.52 -25.19
CA TYR A 357 -8.48 15.97 -25.08
C TYR A 357 -8.58 17.49 -24.89
N GLU A 358 -7.74 18.07 -24.02
CA GLU A 358 -7.69 19.52 -23.81
C GLU A 358 -7.19 20.27 -25.04
N LYS A 359 -6.18 19.75 -25.74
CA LYS A 359 -5.66 20.35 -26.97
C LYS A 359 -6.73 20.38 -28.06
N TYR A 360 -7.46 19.28 -28.24
CA TYR A 360 -8.57 19.20 -29.18
C TYR A 360 -9.71 20.15 -28.81
N ARG A 361 -10.08 20.21 -27.52
CA ARG A 361 -11.13 21.12 -27.05
C ARG A 361 -10.75 22.59 -27.26
N ARG A 362 -9.48 22.98 -27.04
CA ARG A 362 -9.00 24.34 -27.32
C ARG A 362 -9.07 24.66 -28.81
N TRP A 363 -8.66 23.73 -29.68
CA TRP A 363 -8.73 23.89 -31.13
C TRP A 363 -10.16 24.00 -31.69
N LYS A 364 -11.15 23.42 -31.01
CA LYS A 364 -12.56 23.51 -31.43
C LYS A 364 -13.27 24.80 -30.95
N ILE A 365 -12.71 25.49 -29.95
CA ILE A 365 -13.31 26.68 -29.32
C ILE A 365 -12.64 27.98 -29.81
N GLY A 366 -11.37 27.93 -30.20
CA GLY A 366 -10.68 29.03 -30.89
C GLY A 366 -10.74 28.85 -32.39
#